data_AF-A0A3D2N492-F1
#
_entry.id   AF-A0A3D2N492-F1
#
_cell.length_a   1.000
_cell.length_b   1.000
_cell.length_c   1.000
_cell.angle_alpha   90.00
_cell.angle_beta   90.00
_cell.angle_gamma   90.00
#
_symmetry.space_group_name_H-M   'P 1'
#
loop_
_entity.id
_entity.type
_entity.pdbx_description
1 polymer ?
#
loop_
_entity_poly.entity_id
_entity_poly.type
_entity_poly.pdbx_seq_one_letter_code
_entity_poly.pdbx_strand_id
1 'polypeptide(L)' 'MYESKQPYFYGTGRRKHSVARVRVYEGTGKITINGRDIDEYFGLE' A
#
# COMPACT_ATOMS: atom_id res chain seq x y z
N MET A 1 11.49 21.84 -15.54
CA MET A 1 11.81 20.40 -15.53
C MET A 1 11.35 19.89 -14.18
N TYR A 2 10.26 19.11 -14.12
CA TYR A 2 9.73 18.61 -12.85
C TYR A 2 10.10 17.13 -12.73
N GLU A 3 11.18 16.86 -12.01
CA GLU A 3 11.48 15.52 -11.55
C GLU A 3 10.85 15.37 -10.17
N SER A 4 9.67 14.77 -10.13
CA SER A 4 9.12 14.24 -8.88
C SER A 4 9.09 12.72 -8.97
N LYS A 5 10.24 12.11 -9.25
CA LYS A 5 10.38 10.66 -9.16
C LYS A 5 10.61 10.31 -7.70
N GLN A 6 9.55 10.43 -6.89
CA GLN A 6 9.60 9.94 -5.50
C GLN A 6 9.91 8.45 -5.56
N PRO A 7 11.08 8.00 -5.05
CA PRO A 7 11.43 6.60 -5.06
C PRO A 7 10.43 5.87 -4.17
N TYR A 8 9.64 4.97 -4.77
CA TYR A 8 8.76 4.09 -4.01
C TYR A 8 9.41 2.72 -3.88
N PHE A 9 9.30 2.14 -2.69
CA PHE A 9 9.70 0.75 -2.49
C PHE A 9 8.58 -0.14 -2.99
N TYR A 10 8.91 -1.06 -3.89
CA TYR A 10 7.97 -2.04 -4.41
C TYR A 10 8.07 -3.33 -3.61
N GLY A 11 6.95 -3.76 -3.04
CA GLY A 11 6.83 -5.00 -2.29
C GLY A 11 5.72 -5.89 -2.87
N THR A 12 5.92 -7.21 -2.81
CA THR A 12 4.87 -8.18 -3.14
C THR A 12 4.73 -9.16 -1.98
N GLY A 13 3.53 -9.28 -1.41
CA GLY A 13 3.19 -10.26 -0.38
C GLY A 13 2.37 -11.41 -0.97
N ARG A 14 2.60 -12.65 -0.50
CA ARG A 14 1.86 -13.84 -0.93
C ARG A 14 1.54 -14.72 0.27
N ARG A 15 0.28 -15.19 0.38
CA ARG A 15 -0.15 -16.16 1.40
C ARG A 15 -1.24 -17.07 0.82
N LYS A 16 -1.04 -18.38 0.86
CA LYS A 16 -1.93 -19.38 0.22
C LYS A 16 -2.15 -19.01 -1.26
N HIS A 17 -3.38 -18.64 -1.63
CA HIS A 17 -3.76 -18.19 -2.97
C HIS A 17 -3.87 -16.66 -3.11
N SER A 18 -3.64 -15.91 -2.03
CA SER A 18 -3.76 -14.45 -2.01
C SER A 18 -2.43 -13.78 -2.35
N VAL A 19 -2.48 -12.76 -3.22
CA VAL A 19 -1.32 -11.96 -3.64
C VAL A 19 -1.61 -10.48 -3.44
N ALA A 20 -0.71 -9.77 -2.76
CA ALA A 20 -0.78 -8.33 -2.55
C ALA A 20 0.43 -7.65 -3.22
N ARG A 21 0.17 -6.56 -3.94
CA ARG A 21 1.22 -5.69 -4.53
C ARG A 21 1.16 -4.36 -3.81
N VAL A 22 2.27 -3.96 -3.22
CA VAL A 22 2.35 -2.78 -2.34
C VAL A 22 3.39 -1.82 -2.90
N ARG A 23 3.07 -0.54 -2.84
CA ARG A 23 3.99 0.56 -3.10
C ARG A 23 4.10 1.36 -1.82
N VAL A 24 5.30 1.47 -1.28
CA VAL A 24 5.58 2.25 -0.08
C VAL A 24 6.23 3.56 -0.52
N TYR A 25 5.64 4.66 -0.06
CA TYR A 25 6.13 6.01 -0.28
C TYR A 25 6.53 6.60 1.08
N GLU A 26 7.54 7.45 1.10
CA GLU A 26 7.88 8.24 2.29
C GLU A 26 6.80 9.32 2.48
N GLY A 27 6.14 9.37 3.64
CA GLY A 27 5.05 10.31 3.87
C GLY A 27 4.21 10.05 5.12
N THR A 28 2.96 10.52 5.09
CA THR A 28 1.99 10.63 6.20
C THR A 28 1.51 9.31 6.81
N GLY A 29 2.03 8.16 6.38
CA GLY A 29 1.66 6.85 6.93
C GLY A 29 0.23 6.40 6.61
N LYS A 30 -0.47 7.04 5.67
CA LYS A 30 -1.81 6.61 5.24
C LYS A 30 -1.72 5.28 4.49
N ILE A 31 -2.46 4.28 4.96
CA ILE A 31 -2.52 2.95 4.33
C ILE A 31 -3.90 2.78 3.71
N THR A 32 -3.94 2.58 2.38
CA THR A 32 -5.18 2.30 1.65
C THR A 32 -5.06 0.99 0.91
N ILE A 33 -6.07 0.12 1.00
CA ILE A 33 -6.14 -1.18 0.35
C ILE A 33 -7.27 -1.15 -0.68
N ASN A 34 -6.93 -1.17 -1.97
CA ASN A 34 -7.90 -1.09 -3.08
C ASN A 34 -8.91 0.07 -2.94
N GLY A 35 -8.46 1.23 -2.42
CA GLY A 35 -9.29 2.42 -2.23
C GLY A 35 -10.07 2.46 -0.92
N ARG A 36 -10.00 1.42 -0.10
CA ARG A 36 -10.56 1.39 1.27
C ARG A 36 -9.49 1.68 2.31
N ASP A 37 -9.90 2.22 3.44
CA ASP A 37 -8.99 2.41 4.58
C ASP A 37 -8.62 1.07 5.22
N ILE A 38 -7.54 1.03 5.99
CA ILE A 38 -7.05 -0.20 6.62
C ILE A 38 -8.08 -0.76 7.60
N ASP A 39 -8.73 0.12 8.37
CA ASP A 39 -9.70 -0.25 9.40
C ASP A 39 -10.95 -0.91 8.77
N GLU A 40 -11.44 -0.33 7.67
CA GLU A 40 -12.58 -0.87 6.91
C GLU A 40 -12.26 -2.20 6.23
N TYR A 41 -11.04 -2.36 5.70
CA TYR A 41 -10.66 -3.56 4.97
C TYR A 41 -10.48 -4.79 5.88
N PHE A 42 -9.87 -4.61 7.06
CA PHE A 42 -9.65 -5.71 8.00
C PHE A 42 -10.82 -5.94 8.94
N GLY A 43 -11.74 -4.98 9.08
CA GLY A 43 -12.96 -5.13 9.87
C GLY A 43 -12.66 -5.42 11.34
N LEU A 44 -11.71 -4.70 11.92
CA LEU A 44 -11.39 -4.78 13.36
C LEU A 44 -12.53 -4.11 14.17
N GLU A 45 -13.62 -4.85 14.39
CA GLU A 45 -14.51 -4.70 15.55
C GLU A 45 -14.29 -5.86 16.53
#